data_AF-A0A5E4Q1N3-F1
#
_entry.id   AF-A0A5E4Q1N3-F1
#
_cell.length_a   1.000
_cell.length_b   1.000
_cell.length_c   1.000
_cell.angle_alpha   90.00
_cell.angle_beta   90.00
_cell.angle_gamma   90.00
#
_symmetry.space_group_name_H-M   'P 1'
#
loop_
_entity.id
_entity.type
_entity.pdbx_description
1 polymer ?
#
loop_
_entity_poly.entity_id
_entity_poly.type
_entity_poly.pdbx_seq_one_letter_code
_entity_poly.pdbx_strand_id
1 'polypeptide(L)'
;MINMCQPTHKRYNVAITKVLGKYMEAIVVDTEKTARRCIQVLKERMLEPETFLPLDYIQAKPLKERLRDIKEPKNVKLLFDVLRFEPAAIHRAVLFVTNNALVCETPEDASRVAYDLDRSKSSRYDALALDGTFYQKSGIISGGSLDLARKAKRWDEKHLSQLKAKKEKLTEELRESMKKSRKESELTTVDSQIRGLESRLKYAISDRDTTQKQIKALDAELAELDRKIDMFGPQVEEIERTIRARDAKIQEVKENMNNVEDVVFRAFCRDIGVANIRQYEERELRAQQERAKRRMEFEAQIDRIASNLEFERSRDTQS
;
A
#
# COMPACT_ATOMS: atom_id res chain seq x y z
N MET A 1 31.06 13.83 37.83
CA MET A 1 31.51 12.44 37.48
C MET A 1 30.39 11.42 37.60
N ILE A 2 29.48 11.55 38.56
CA ILE A 2 28.42 10.57 38.85
C ILE A 2 27.62 10.14 37.62
N ASN A 3 27.39 11.03 36.64
CA ASN A 3 26.63 10.73 35.43
C ASN A 3 27.37 9.87 34.40
N MET A 4 28.71 9.92 34.39
CA MET A 4 29.56 9.30 33.37
C MET A 4 30.29 8.05 33.87
N CYS A 5 30.20 7.74 35.17
CA CYS A 5 30.83 6.57 35.78
C CYS A 5 29.80 5.70 36.50
N GLN A 6 30.11 4.41 36.68
CA GLN A 6 29.32 3.48 37.48
C GLN A 6 30.21 2.38 38.07
N PRO A 7 30.09 2.06 39.37
CA PRO A 7 30.70 0.88 39.98
C PRO A 7 30.33 -0.41 39.23
N THR A 8 31.29 -1.30 39.00
CA THR A 8 31.05 -2.63 38.41
C THR A 8 30.13 -3.51 39.27
N HIS A 9 30.20 -3.36 40.59
CA HIS A 9 29.39 -4.11 41.55
C HIS A 9 29.02 -3.24 42.76
N LYS A 10 27.82 -3.44 43.31
CA LYS A 10 27.24 -2.63 44.40
C LYS A 10 28.12 -2.56 45.65
N ARG A 11 28.85 -3.64 45.94
CA ARG A 11 29.82 -3.73 47.06
C ARG A 11 30.87 -2.62 47.06
N TYR A 12 31.21 -2.07 45.89
CA TYR A 12 32.23 -1.03 45.77
C TYR A 12 31.66 0.38 45.84
N ASN A 13 30.33 0.55 45.98
CA ASN A 13 29.69 1.86 45.97
C ASN A 13 30.26 2.77 47.07
N VAL A 14 30.41 2.24 48.29
CA VAL A 14 30.94 3.00 49.44
C VAL A 14 32.39 3.41 49.19
N ALA A 15 33.23 2.44 48.83
CA ALA A 15 34.61 2.65 48.45
C ALA A 15 34.78 3.72 47.35
N ILE A 16 34.12 3.56 46.21
CA ILE A 16 34.20 4.51 45.09
C ILE A 16 33.70 5.90 45.51
N THR A 17 32.64 5.97 46.32
CA THR A 17 32.13 7.25 46.84
C THR A 17 33.17 7.97 47.71
N LYS A 18 33.95 7.22 48.51
CA LYS A 18 35.04 7.79 49.33
C LYS A 18 36.11 8.46 48.46
N VAL A 19 36.56 7.78 47.42
CA VAL A 19 37.68 8.24 46.58
C VAL A 19 37.25 9.35 45.64
N LEU A 20 36.06 9.23 45.04
CA LEU A 20 35.52 10.32 44.23
C LEU A 20 35.28 11.56 45.09
N GLY A 21 34.75 11.41 46.31
CA GLY A 21 34.58 12.51 47.26
C GLY A 21 33.93 13.74 46.61
N LYS A 22 34.62 14.88 46.66
CA LYS A 22 34.18 16.14 46.00
C LYS A 22 34.10 16.05 44.48
N TYR A 23 34.87 15.16 43.85
CA TYR A 23 34.85 14.95 42.40
C TYR A 23 33.63 14.16 41.93
N MET A 24 32.82 13.61 42.84
CA MET A 24 31.56 12.95 42.48
C MET A 24 30.66 13.89 41.66
N GLU A 25 30.55 15.14 42.09
CA GLU A 25 29.75 16.20 41.45
C GLU A 25 30.53 17.03 40.43
N ALA A 26 31.85 16.89 40.37
CA ALA A 26 32.67 17.66 39.45
C ALA A 26 32.25 17.49 37.97
N ILE A 27 32.22 18.61 37.26
CA ILE A 27 31.79 18.75 35.87
C ILE A 27 33.01 18.51 34.97
N VAL A 28 32.95 17.50 34.12
CA VAL A 28 34.01 17.21 33.14
C VAL A 28 33.78 18.07 31.90
N VAL A 29 34.82 18.78 31.46
CA VAL A 29 34.77 19.66 30.28
C VAL A 29 35.91 19.33 29.31
N ASP A 30 35.72 19.67 28.05
CA ASP A 30 36.69 19.40 26.98
C ASP A 30 38.00 20.17 27.14
N THR A 31 37.90 21.49 27.39
CA THR A 31 39.04 22.40 27.46
C THR A 31 39.05 23.29 28.69
N GLU A 32 40.24 23.76 29.06
CA GLU A 32 40.42 24.78 30.11
C GLU A 32 39.66 26.07 29.81
N LYS A 33 39.58 26.47 28.53
CA LYS A 33 38.85 27.66 28.08
C LYS A 33 37.35 27.53 28.37
N THR A 34 36.76 26.37 28.07
CA THR A 34 35.36 26.07 28.39
C THR A 34 35.13 26.13 29.90
N ALA A 35 36.03 25.56 30.71
CA ALA A 35 35.94 25.63 32.17
C ALA A 35 35.89 27.08 32.67
N ARG A 36 36.82 27.94 32.22
CA ARG A 36 36.88 29.35 32.63
C ARG A 36 35.61 30.10 32.24
N ARG A 37 35.07 29.86 31.05
CA ARG A 37 33.81 30.47 30.59
C ARG A 37 32.64 30.03 31.45
N CYS A 38 32.51 28.75 31.77
CA CYS A 38 31.47 28.25 32.67
C CYS A 38 31.57 28.89 34.06
N ILE A 39 32.78 29.00 34.62
CA ILE A 39 33.01 29.67 35.90
C ILE A 39 32.59 31.14 35.85
N GLN A 40 32.91 31.84 34.77
CA GLN A 40 32.48 33.23 34.58
C GLN A 40 30.95 33.36 34.60
N VAL A 41 30.25 32.47 33.90
CA VAL A 41 28.77 32.45 33.89
C VAL A 41 28.21 32.16 35.29
N LEU A 42 28.82 31.26 36.06
CA LEU A 42 28.40 31.00 37.45
C LEU A 42 28.54 32.26 38.31
N LYS A 43 29.65 33.00 38.17
CA LYS A 43 29.88 34.26 38.90
C LYS A 43 28.91 35.36 38.51
N GLU A 44 28.68 35.56 37.21
CA GLU A 44 27.75 36.57 36.68
C GLU A 44 26.31 36.34 37.16
N ARG A 45 25.92 35.07 37.29
CA ARG A 45 24.58 34.68 37.77
C ARG A 45 24.49 34.45 39.28
N MET A 46 25.57 34.69 40.02
CA MET A 46 25.66 34.45 41.47
C MET A 46 25.22 33.03 41.88
N LEU A 47 25.62 32.03 41.08
CA LEU A 47 25.35 30.61 41.35
C LEU A 47 26.44 30.01 42.26
N GLU A 48 26.14 28.83 42.81
CA GLU A 48 27.06 28.11 43.70
C GLU A 48 28.37 27.73 42.99
N PRO A 49 29.50 27.71 43.73
CA PRO A 49 30.80 27.36 43.16
C PRO A 49 30.89 25.87 42.85
N GLU A 50 31.14 25.55 41.57
CA GLU A 50 31.28 24.18 41.09
C GLU A 50 32.73 23.82 40.73
N THR A 51 33.06 22.54 40.79
CA THR A 51 34.39 22.02 40.40
C THR A 51 34.39 21.55 38.95
N PHE A 52 35.30 22.08 38.13
CA PHE A 52 35.47 21.69 36.73
C PHE A 52 36.74 20.87 36.51
N LEU A 53 36.65 19.82 35.69
CA LEU A 53 37.75 18.94 35.30
C LEU A 53 38.01 19.05 33.79
N PRO A 54 38.91 19.94 33.34
CA PRO A 54 39.25 20.11 31.93
C PRO A 54 40.13 18.96 31.41
N LEU A 55 39.66 18.24 30.38
CA LEU A 55 40.31 17.03 29.88
C LEU A 55 41.66 17.30 29.20
N ASP A 56 41.83 18.47 28.57
CA ASP A 56 43.10 18.89 27.94
C ASP A 56 44.20 19.17 28.97
N TYR A 57 43.85 19.87 30.06
CA TYR A 57 44.77 20.43 31.04
C TYR A 57 45.02 19.53 32.26
N ILE A 58 44.12 18.59 32.55
CA ILE A 58 44.22 17.74 33.75
C ILE A 58 45.46 16.85 33.73
N GLN A 59 46.28 16.96 34.78
CA GLN A 59 47.49 16.17 34.95
C GLN A 59 47.18 14.87 35.70
N ALA A 60 46.90 13.80 34.95
CA ALA A 60 46.71 12.47 35.51
C ALA A 60 48.04 11.72 35.55
N LYS A 61 48.31 11.01 36.65
CA LYS A 61 49.44 10.07 36.73
C LYS A 61 49.09 8.81 35.92
N PRO A 62 50.03 8.24 35.16
CA PRO A 62 49.79 6.98 34.48
C PRO A 62 49.44 5.89 35.50
N LEU A 63 48.65 4.92 35.04
CA LEU A 63 48.32 3.76 35.84
C LEU A 63 49.63 2.97 36.10
N LYS A 64 49.76 2.39 37.29
CA LYS A 64 50.89 1.52 37.62
C LYS A 64 50.45 0.07 37.47
N GLU A 65 50.70 -0.54 36.32
CA GLU A 65 50.27 -1.91 36.01
C GLU A 65 50.75 -2.93 37.05
N ARG A 66 51.95 -2.72 37.62
CA ARG A 66 52.50 -3.54 38.72
C ARG A 66 51.59 -3.65 39.95
N LEU A 67 50.66 -2.72 40.13
CA LEU A 67 49.70 -2.75 41.24
C LEU A 67 48.56 -3.76 41.00
N ARG A 68 48.38 -4.26 39.77
CA ARG A 68 47.44 -5.36 39.47
C ARG A 68 47.98 -6.72 39.89
N ASP A 69 49.30 -6.87 40.02
CA ASP A 69 49.97 -8.14 40.34
C ASP A 69 50.05 -8.42 41.85
N ILE A 70 49.44 -7.58 42.70
CA ILE A 70 49.44 -7.77 44.15
C ILE A 70 48.57 -8.99 44.49
N LYS A 71 49.22 -10.08 44.90
CA LYS A 71 48.55 -11.34 45.26
C LYS A 71 48.22 -11.46 46.75
N GLU A 72 48.96 -10.75 47.60
CA GLU A 72 48.78 -10.75 49.05
C GLU A 72 48.70 -9.30 49.57
N PRO A 73 47.66 -8.92 50.33
CA PRO A 73 46.46 -9.69 50.71
C PRO A 73 45.55 -10.06 49.53
N LYS A 74 44.61 -10.98 49.75
CA LYS A 74 43.71 -11.48 48.69
C LYS A 74 42.73 -10.39 48.22
N ASN A 75 42.33 -10.45 46.95
CA ASN A 75 41.32 -9.57 46.33
C ASN A 75 41.66 -8.07 46.26
N VAL A 76 42.94 -7.70 46.30
CA VAL A 76 43.36 -6.31 46.04
C VAL A 76 43.19 -5.99 44.56
N LYS A 77 42.52 -4.87 44.26
CA LYS A 77 42.29 -4.40 42.88
C LYS A 77 42.53 -2.90 42.76
N LEU A 78 42.89 -2.43 41.57
CA LEU A 78 42.88 -1.00 41.28
C LEU A 78 41.44 -0.51 41.22
N LEU A 79 41.16 0.63 41.87
CA LEU A 79 39.84 1.24 41.85
C LEU A 79 39.40 1.60 40.42
N PHE A 80 40.37 1.96 39.57
CA PHE A 80 40.16 2.22 38.15
C PHE A 80 39.50 1.03 37.43
N ASP A 81 39.94 -0.20 37.71
CA ASP A 81 39.41 -1.42 37.05
C ASP A 81 38.02 -1.80 37.54
N VAL A 82 37.64 -1.31 38.72
CA VAL A 82 36.35 -1.58 39.37
C VAL A 82 35.30 -0.54 38.99
N LEU A 83 35.68 0.50 38.25
CA LEU A 83 34.82 1.58 37.79
C LEU A 83 34.60 1.50 36.27
N ARG A 84 33.35 1.35 35.83
CA ARG A 84 32.98 1.52 34.42
C ARG A 84 32.72 2.99 34.13
N PHE A 85 33.13 3.47 32.97
CA PHE A 85 32.89 4.85 32.59
C PHE A 85 32.67 4.99 31.09
N GLU A 86 31.77 5.90 30.73
CA GLU A 86 31.40 6.24 29.36
C GLU A 86 31.13 7.75 29.28
N PRO A 87 31.61 8.46 28.26
CA PRO A 87 32.36 8.00 27.08
C PRO A 87 33.87 7.80 27.33
N ALA A 88 34.58 7.05 26.47
CA ALA A 88 36.02 6.75 26.64
C ALA A 88 36.92 8.00 26.75
N ALA A 89 36.49 9.14 26.21
CA ALA A 89 37.21 10.41 26.30
C ALA A 89 37.47 10.88 27.74
N ILE A 90 36.65 10.47 28.72
CA ILE A 90 36.83 10.87 30.13
C ILE A 90 37.91 10.08 30.88
N HIS A 91 38.63 9.18 30.20
CA HIS A 91 39.69 8.35 30.76
C HIS A 91 40.70 9.13 31.61
N ARG A 92 41.16 10.31 31.13
CA ARG A 92 42.10 11.17 31.87
C ARG A 92 41.52 11.69 33.19
N ALA A 93 40.25 12.08 33.19
CA ALA A 93 39.56 12.52 34.41
C ALA A 93 39.40 11.37 35.42
N VAL A 94 39.06 10.17 34.94
CA VAL A 94 38.95 8.99 35.81
C VAL A 94 40.30 8.59 36.41
N LEU A 95 41.38 8.61 35.63
CA LEU A 95 42.73 8.36 36.13
C LEU A 95 43.15 9.38 37.20
N PHE A 96 42.85 10.66 36.98
CA PHE A 96 43.16 11.71 37.93
C PHE A 96 42.45 11.50 39.27
N VAL A 97 41.15 11.19 39.24
CA VAL A 97 40.37 11.05 40.48
C VAL A 97 40.69 9.74 41.21
N THR A 98 40.91 8.65 40.48
CA THR A 98 41.24 7.35 41.09
C THR A 98 42.70 7.27 41.57
N ASN A 99 43.63 8.03 40.97
CA ASN A 99 45.03 8.24 41.42
C ASN A 99 45.75 6.94 41.89
N ASN A 100 45.65 5.86 41.12
CA ASN A 100 46.24 4.55 41.46
C ASN A 100 45.81 4.00 42.83
N ALA A 101 44.62 4.37 43.32
CA ALA A 101 44.09 3.86 44.58
C ALA A 101 43.73 2.38 44.48
N LEU A 102 44.01 1.64 45.54
CA LEU A 102 43.73 0.22 45.68
C LEU A 102 42.50 0.00 46.55
N VAL A 103 41.65 -0.95 46.15
CA VAL A 103 40.52 -1.42 46.94
C VAL A 103 40.81 -2.80 47.51
N CYS A 104 40.56 -2.96 48.81
CA CYS A 104 40.76 -4.17 49.61
C CYS A 104 39.46 -4.54 50.31
N GLU A 105 39.36 -5.79 50.77
CA GLU A 105 38.17 -6.31 51.48
C GLU A 105 37.98 -5.65 52.84
N THR A 106 39.04 -5.68 53.67
CA THR A 106 39.01 -5.27 55.08
C THR A 106 39.90 -4.05 55.34
N PRO A 107 39.62 -3.28 56.40
CA PRO A 107 40.48 -2.19 56.84
C PRO A 107 41.91 -2.63 57.18
N GLU A 108 42.07 -3.84 57.72
CA GLU A 108 43.37 -4.42 58.08
C GLU A 108 44.20 -4.72 56.82
N ASP A 109 43.55 -5.30 55.80
CA ASP A 109 44.19 -5.55 54.50
C ASP A 109 44.56 -4.24 53.80
N ALA A 110 43.67 -3.24 53.85
CA ALA A 110 43.94 -1.92 53.28
C ALA A 110 45.11 -1.22 53.97
N SER A 111 45.20 -1.30 55.30
CA SER A 111 46.34 -0.75 56.07
C SER A 111 47.66 -1.42 55.67
N ARG A 112 47.66 -2.76 55.59
CA ARG A 112 48.83 -3.54 55.16
C ARG A 112 49.26 -3.17 53.75
N VAL A 113 48.32 -3.02 52.83
CA VAL A 113 48.61 -2.60 51.44
C VAL A 113 49.15 -1.18 51.37
N ALA A 114 48.62 -0.26 52.17
CA ALA A 114 49.05 1.14 52.16
C ALA A 114 50.48 1.34 52.68
N TYR A 115 50.87 0.62 53.74
CA TYR A 115 52.08 0.92 54.50
C TYR A 115 53.11 -0.23 54.58
N ASP A 116 52.68 -1.49 54.50
CA ASP A 116 53.53 -2.66 54.80
C ASP A 116 53.83 -3.54 53.57
N LEU A 117 53.25 -3.22 52.40
CA LEU A 117 53.41 -4.01 51.18
C LEU A 117 54.84 -4.01 50.64
N ASP A 118 55.55 -2.89 50.77
CA ASP A 118 56.94 -2.76 50.35
C ASP A 118 57.86 -2.88 51.56
N ARG A 119 58.61 -4.00 51.65
CA ARG A 119 59.58 -4.25 52.73
C ARG A 119 60.67 -3.19 52.82
N SER A 120 60.93 -2.46 51.74
CA SER A 120 61.86 -1.33 51.70
C SER A 120 61.30 -0.06 52.37
N LYS A 121 60.02 -0.04 52.78
CA LYS A 121 59.27 1.12 53.32
C LYS A 121 59.30 2.39 52.44
N SER A 122 59.82 2.30 51.22
CA SER A 122 60.00 3.45 50.33
C SER A 122 58.77 3.78 49.50
N SER A 123 57.86 2.82 49.30
CA SER A 123 56.67 3.00 48.48
C SER A 123 55.39 2.86 49.29
N ARG A 124 54.70 3.97 49.55
CA ARG A 124 53.35 3.99 50.13
C ARG A 124 52.29 4.13 49.05
N TYR A 125 51.14 3.49 49.27
CA TYR A 125 50.01 3.48 48.33
C TYR A 125 48.75 4.04 48.97
N ASP A 126 47.86 4.59 48.15
CA ASP A 126 46.52 4.96 48.57
C ASP A 126 45.68 3.67 48.56
N ALA A 127 45.21 3.21 49.73
CA ALA A 127 44.45 1.97 49.85
C ALA A 127 43.15 2.18 50.63
N LEU A 128 42.12 1.44 50.26
CA LEU A 128 40.77 1.67 50.69
C LEU A 128 40.07 0.33 50.96
N ALA A 129 39.38 0.24 52.09
CA ALA A 129 38.54 -0.91 52.39
C ALA A 129 37.09 -0.70 51.90
N LEU A 130 36.33 -1.80 51.76
CA LEU A 130 34.94 -1.76 51.28
C LEU A 130 34.00 -1.00 52.22
N ASP A 131 34.34 -0.90 53.50
CA ASP A 131 33.61 -0.15 54.52
C ASP A 131 33.74 1.39 54.36
N GLY A 132 34.65 1.85 53.50
CA GLY A 132 34.93 3.27 53.28
C GLY A 132 36.09 3.83 54.10
N THR A 133 36.83 2.98 54.83
CA THR A 133 38.06 3.37 55.52
C THR A 133 39.20 3.57 54.52
N PHE A 134 39.74 4.78 54.46
CA PHE A 134 40.73 5.19 53.47
C PHE A 134 42.07 5.53 54.12
N TYR A 135 43.12 4.83 53.68
CA TYR A 135 44.50 5.02 54.05
C TYR A 135 45.24 5.71 52.91
N GLN A 136 45.65 6.96 53.13
CA GLN A 136 46.40 7.72 52.14
C GLN A 136 47.89 7.46 52.28
N LYS A 137 48.63 7.52 51.17
CA LYS A 137 50.10 7.43 51.16
C LYS A 137 50.78 8.52 52.01
N SER A 138 50.08 9.64 52.25
CA SER A 138 50.51 10.74 53.15
C SER A 138 50.49 10.36 54.63
N GLY A 139 49.86 9.24 55.02
CA GLY A 139 49.67 8.84 56.41
C GLY A 139 48.31 9.26 57.00
N ILE A 140 47.48 9.97 56.23
CA ILE A 140 46.13 10.35 56.67
C ILE A 140 45.21 9.14 56.59
N ILE A 141 44.51 8.86 57.69
CA ILE A 141 43.51 7.80 57.80
C ILE A 141 42.15 8.47 57.94
N SER A 142 41.18 8.08 57.11
CA SER A 142 39.84 8.66 57.16
C SER A 142 38.75 7.60 57.09
N GLY A 143 37.90 7.56 58.13
CA GLY A 143 36.72 6.69 58.22
C GLY A 143 35.41 7.43 57.97
N GLY A 144 34.29 6.83 58.40
CA GLY A 144 32.94 7.45 58.37
C GLY A 144 31.92 6.73 57.49
N SER A 145 31.68 5.44 57.73
CA SER A 145 30.85 4.58 56.87
C SER A 145 29.39 5.03 56.73
N LEU A 146 28.79 5.66 57.76
CA LEU A 146 27.36 6.02 57.76
C LEU A 146 27.01 7.13 56.75
N ASP A 147 27.76 8.23 56.74
CA ASP A 147 27.55 9.32 55.78
C ASP A 147 27.89 8.89 54.36
N LEU A 148 28.91 8.04 54.23
CA LEU A 148 29.26 7.45 52.95
C LEU A 148 28.20 6.51 52.42
N ALA A 149 27.59 5.69 53.26
CA ALA A 149 26.48 4.82 52.86
C ALA A 149 25.28 5.64 52.37
N ARG A 150 24.98 6.79 53.01
CA ARG A 150 23.96 7.72 52.54
C ARG A 150 24.31 8.29 51.17
N LYS A 151 25.53 8.78 50.97
CA LYS A 151 26.00 9.30 49.67
C LYS A 151 26.04 8.21 48.58
N ALA A 152 26.36 6.98 48.95
CA ALA A 152 26.41 5.84 48.05
C ALA A 152 25.02 5.43 47.52
N LYS A 153 23.92 5.74 48.23
CA LYS A 153 22.54 5.53 47.71
C LYS A 153 22.25 6.34 46.44
N ARG A 154 22.96 7.44 46.20
CA ARG A 154 22.82 8.23 44.96
C ARG A 154 23.16 7.43 43.70
N TRP A 155 24.00 6.40 43.82
CA TRP A 155 24.26 5.48 42.71
C TRP A 155 23.02 4.66 42.34
N ASP A 156 22.26 4.21 43.34
CA ASP A 156 21.02 3.46 43.14
C ASP A 156 19.91 4.37 42.58
N GLU A 157 19.79 5.60 43.08
CA GLU A 157 18.84 6.61 42.57
C GLU A 157 19.10 6.97 41.11
N LYS A 158 20.38 7.14 40.74
CA LYS A 158 20.77 7.36 39.34
C LYS A 158 20.38 6.17 38.47
N HIS A 159 20.68 4.95 38.91
CA HIS A 159 20.33 3.75 38.15
C HIS A 159 18.82 3.65 37.93
N LEU A 160 18.03 3.95 38.98
CA LEU A 160 16.58 4.03 38.91
C LEU A 160 16.10 5.11 37.92
N SER A 161 16.70 6.29 37.93
CA SER A 161 16.38 7.38 36.98
C SER A 161 16.66 6.96 35.53
N GLN A 162 17.81 6.33 35.26
CA GLN A 162 18.15 5.81 33.94
C GLN A 162 17.17 4.72 33.48
N LEU A 163 16.78 3.81 34.38
CA LEU A 163 15.77 2.79 34.11
C LEU A 163 14.40 3.41 33.80
N LYS A 164 14.00 4.46 34.52
CA LYS A 164 12.76 5.21 34.25
C LYS A 164 12.80 5.89 32.89
N ALA A 165 13.89 6.59 32.56
CA ALA A 165 14.05 7.22 31.24
C ALA A 165 14.04 6.18 30.10
N LYS A 166 14.68 5.02 30.30
CA LYS A 166 14.64 3.92 29.33
C LYS A 166 13.24 3.34 29.18
N LYS A 167 12.50 3.17 30.28
CA LYS A 167 11.09 2.75 30.25
C LYS A 167 10.25 3.75 29.44
N GLU A 168 10.40 5.04 29.70
CA GLU A 168 9.65 6.10 29.02
C GLU A 168 9.93 6.09 27.50
N LYS A 169 11.22 6.00 27.12
CA LYS A 169 11.62 5.87 25.72
C LYS A 169 10.99 4.62 25.05
N LEU A 170 11.08 3.46 25.69
CA LEU A 170 10.48 2.23 25.17
C LEU A 170 8.95 2.31 25.09
N THR A 171 8.29 2.99 26.04
CA THR A 171 6.84 3.18 25.96
C THR A 171 6.43 4.11 24.82
N GLU A 172 7.24 5.11 24.48
CA GLU A 172 6.97 5.98 23.34
C GLU A 172 7.21 5.24 22.01
N GLU A 173 8.30 4.47 21.90
CA GLU A 173 8.55 3.59 20.74
C GLU A 173 7.41 2.58 20.53
N LEU A 174 6.86 2.01 21.62
CA LEU A 174 5.69 1.13 21.54
C LEU A 174 4.45 1.87 21.04
N ARG A 175 4.19 3.10 21.51
CA ARG A 175 3.06 3.92 21.04
C ARG A 175 3.19 4.25 19.56
N GLU A 176 4.38 4.60 19.09
CA GLU A 176 4.63 4.85 17.67
C GLU A 176 4.42 3.59 16.82
N SER A 177 4.90 2.43 17.30
CA SER A 177 4.67 1.16 16.62
C SER A 177 3.18 0.82 16.52
N MET A 178 2.43 1.02 17.60
CA MET A 178 0.97 0.83 17.61
C MET A 178 0.24 1.78 16.64
N LYS A 179 0.70 3.03 16.49
CA LYS A 179 0.17 3.95 15.46
C LYS A 179 0.43 3.42 14.04
N LYS A 180 1.58 2.80 13.79
CA LYS A 180 1.88 2.17 12.49
C LYS A 180 0.97 0.97 12.22
N SER A 181 0.73 0.12 13.22
CA SER A 181 -0.20 -1.02 13.11
C SER A 181 -1.63 -0.58 12.76
N ARG A 182 -2.11 0.57 13.26
CA ARG A 182 -3.43 1.08 12.86
C ARG A 182 -3.54 1.40 11.36
N LYS A 183 -2.46 1.82 10.72
CA LYS A 183 -2.41 2.08 9.27
C LYS A 183 -2.44 0.79 8.44
N GLU A 184 -2.15 -0.36 9.04
CA GLU A 184 -2.20 -1.66 8.38
C GLU A 184 -3.64 -2.03 8.01
N SER A 185 -4.62 -1.70 8.87
CA SER A 185 -6.05 -1.87 8.55
C SER A 185 -6.47 -1.00 7.36
N GLU A 186 -6.00 0.26 7.29
CA GLU A 186 -6.27 1.14 6.15
C GLU A 186 -5.63 0.58 4.88
N LEU A 187 -4.39 0.07 4.95
CA LEU A 187 -3.71 -0.58 3.83
C LEU A 187 -4.49 -1.80 3.32
N THR A 188 -5.00 -2.67 4.19
CA THR A 188 -5.81 -3.82 3.75
C THR A 188 -7.09 -3.41 3.03
N THR A 189 -7.71 -2.30 3.45
CA THR A 189 -8.90 -1.76 2.77
C THR A 189 -8.52 -1.20 1.40
N VAL A 190 -7.45 -0.41 1.30
CA VAL A 190 -6.95 0.10 0.02
C VAL A 190 -6.57 -1.03 -0.93
N ASP A 191 -5.89 -2.09 -0.45
CA ASP A 191 -5.54 -3.25 -1.26
C ASP A 191 -6.78 -3.99 -1.80
N SER A 192 -7.82 -4.15 -0.97
CA SER A 192 -9.08 -4.73 -1.43
C SER A 192 -9.75 -3.87 -2.51
N GLN A 193 -9.67 -2.54 -2.40
CA GLN A 193 -10.19 -1.62 -3.41
C GLN A 193 -9.39 -1.71 -4.72
N ILE A 194 -8.06 -1.78 -4.62
CA ILE A 194 -7.17 -1.98 -5.78
C ILE A 194 -7.54 -3.26 -6.52
N ARG A 195 -7.64 -4.39 -5.81
CA ARG A 195 -8.04 -5.67 -6.43
C ARG A 195 -9.42 -5.60 -7.08
N GLY A 196 -10.37 -4.89 -6.46
CA GLY A 196 -11.68 -4.65 -7.03
C GLY A 196 -11.63 -3.84 -8.33
N LEU A 197 -10.81 -2.79 -8.37
CA LEU A 197 -10.61 -1.95 -9.55
C LEU A 197 -9.87 -2.71 -10.67
N GLU A 198 -8.85 -3.50 -10.34
CA GLU A 198 -8.13 -4.34 -11.30
C GLU A 198 -9.04 -5.36 -11.97
N SER A 199 -9.93 -6.00 -11.21
CA SER A 199 -10.92 -6.92 -11.74
C SER A 199 -11.88 -6.22 -12.71
N ARG A 200 -12.41 -5.05 -12.31
CA ARG A 200 -13.28 -4.23 -13.18
C ARG A 200 -12.58 -3.78 -14.46
N LEU A 201 -11.31 -3.37 -14.36
CA LEU A 201 -10.50 -2.98 -15.50
C LEU A 201 -10.32 -4.16 -16.46
N LYS A 202 -10.03 -5.35 -15.94
CA LYS A 202 -9.91 -6.57 -16.76
C LYS A 202 -11.20 -6.88 -17.52
N TYR A 203 -12.36 -6.79 -16.86
CA TYR A 203 -13.66 -6.99 -17.53
C TYR A 203 -13.92 -5.93 -18.61
N ALA A 204 -13.67 -4.65 -18.31
CA ALA A 204 -13.86 -3.56 -19.27
C ALA A 204 -12.94 -3.70 -20.51
N ILE A 205 -11.70 -4.16 -20.33
CA ILE A 205 -10.78 -4.44 -21.44
C ILE A 205 -11.32 -5.59 -22.31
N SER A 206 -11.78 -6.68 -21.69
CA SER A 206 -12.33 -7.83 -22.42
C SER A 206 -13.61 -7.47 -23.19
N ASP A 207 -14.46 -6.64 -22.59
CA ASP A 207 -15.70 -6.16 -23.22
C ASP A 207 -15.39 -5.27 -24.43
N ARG A 208 -14.50 -4.27 -24.25
CA ARG A 208 -13.97 -3.44 -25.34
C ARG A 208 -13.45 -4.30 -26.49
N ASP A 209 -12.61 -5.30 -26.21
CA ASP A 209 -12.02 -6.14 -27.26
C ASP A 209 -13.07 -6.96 -28.01
N THR A 210 -14.13 -7.38 -27.32
CA THR A 210 -15.26 -8.10 -27.92
C THR A 210 -16.07 -7.17 -28.82
N THR A 211 -16.44 -5.99 -28.34
CA THR A 211 -17.14 -4.97 -29.13
C THR A 211 -16.32 -4.55 -30.34
N GLN A 212 -15.00 -4.38 -30.19
CA GLN A 212 -14.12 -4.00 -31.31
C GLN A 212 -14.07 -5.08 -32.40
N LYS A 213 -14.13 -6.36 -32.03
CA LYS A 213 -14.23 -7.46 -33.00
C LYS A 213 -15.58 -7.45 -33.72
N GLN A 214 -16.67 -7.19 -33.00
CA GLN A 214 -18.01 -7.09 -33.59
C GLN A 214 -18.10 -5.93 -34.59
N ILE A 215 -17.55 -4.76 -34.24
CA ILE A 215 -17.48 -3.60 -35.14
C ILE A 215 -16.75 -3.97 -36.43
N LYS A 216 -15.57 -4.60 -36.34
CA LYS A 216 -14.80 -5.03 -37.52
C LYS A 216 -15.56 -6.03 -38.40
N ALA A 217 -16.34 -6.93 -37.80
CA ALA A 217 -17.15 -7.88 -38.55
C ALA A 217 -18.29 -7.17 -39.30
N LEU A 218 -18.98 -6.24 -38.63
CA LEU A 218 -20.04 -5.43 -39.24
C LEU A 218 -19.51 -4.51 -40.34
N ASP A 219 -18.35 -3.89 -40.15
CA ASP A 219 -17.70 -3.07 -41.18
C ASP A 219 -17.38 -3.89 -42.44
N ALA A 220 -16.95 -5.14 -42.27
CA ALA A 220 -16.69 -6.05 -43.39
C ALA A 220 -17.99 -6.45 -44.12
N GLU A 221 -19.06 -6.71 -43.37
CA GLU A 221 -20.37 -7.02 -43.93
C GLU A 221 -20.98 -5.83 -44.68
N LEU A 222 -20.87 -4.62 -44.13
CA LEU A 222 -21.26 -3.38 -44.80
C LEU A 222 -20.49 -3.20 -46.12
N ALA A 223 -19.18 -3.36 -46.12
CA ALA A 223 -18.37 -3.25 -47.33
C ALA A 223 -18.75 -4.30 -48.39
N GLU A 224 -19.20 -5.49 -48.00
CA GLU A 224 -19.68 -6.50 -48.93
C GLU A 224 -21.07 -6.16 -49.49
N LEU A 225 -21.97 -5.63 -48.65
CA LEU A 225 -23.28 -5.14 -49.07
C LEU A 225 -23.15 -3.94 -50.03
N ASP A 226 -22.26 -2.99 -49.75
CA ASP A 226 -22.00 -1.85 -50.64
C ASP A 226 -21.52 -2.32 -52.01
N ARG A 227 -20.60 -3.30 -52.07
CA ARG A 227 -20.17 -3.92 -53.34
C ARG A 227 -21.32 -4.60 -54.08
N LYS A 228 -22.24 -5.24 -53.37
CA LYS A 228 -23.43 -5.86 -53.97
C LYS A 228 -24.36 -4.79 -54.54
N ILE A 229 -24.56 -3.68 -53.83
CA ILE A 229 -25.34 -2.53 -54.31
C ILE A 229 -24.70 -1.96 -55.59
N ASP A 230 -23.39 -1.73 -55.58
CA ASP A 230 -22.65 -1.22 -56.75
C ASP A 230 -22.74 -2.16 -57.96
N MET A 231 -22.81 -3.47 -57.72
CA MET A 231 -22.92 -4.48 -58.78
C MET A 231 -24.36 -4.60 -59.32
N PHE A 232 -25.36 -4.63 -58.43
CA PHE A 232 -26.75 -4.83 -58.82
C PHE A 232 -27.44 -3.55 -59.28
N GLY A 233 -27.04 -2.38 -58.79
CA GLY A 233 -27.64 -1.08 -59.14
C GLY A 233 -27.70 -0.85 -60.66
N PRO A 234 -26.57 -0.95 -61.40
CA PRO A 234 -26.55 -0.79 -62.86
C PRO A 234 -27.37 -1.85 -63.59
N GLN A 235 -27.42 -3.08 -63.06
CA GLN A 235 -28.20 -4.17 -63.66
C GLN A 235 -29.70 -3.90 -63.54
N VAL A 236 -30.15 -3.42 -62.38
CA VAL A 236 -31.54 -3.02 -62.15
C VAL A 236 -31.90 -1.86 -63.08
N GLU A 237 -31.07 -0.82 -63.17
CA GLU A 237 -31.31 0.31 -64.08
C GLU A 237 -31.43 -0.11 -65.55
N GLU A 238 -30.58 -1.06 -66.00
CA GLU A 238 -30.63 -1.58 -67.37
C GLU A 238 -31.88 -2.43 -67.63
N ILE A 239 -32.26 -3.28 -66.68
CA ILE A 239 -33.49 -4.06 -66.75
C ILE A 239 -34.70 -3.13 -66.80
N GLU A 240 -34.77 -2.13 -65.93
CA GLU A 240 -35.85 -1.14 -65.95
C GLU A 240 -35.92 -0.37 -67.27
N ARG A 241 -34.77 0.03 -67.83
CA ARG A 241 -34.69 0.68 -69.15
C ARG A 241 -35.26 -0.24 -70.24
N THR A 242 -34.91 -1.52 -70.17
CA THR A 242 -35.41 -2.54 -71.10
C THR A 242 -36.92 -2.75 -70.96
N ILE A 243 -37.44 -2.81 -69.73
CA ILE A 243 -38.88 -2.93 -69.45
C ILE A 243 -39.62 -1.73 -70.03
N ARG A 244 -39.17 -0.50 -69.73
CA ARG A 244 -39.78 0.73 -70.27
C ARG A 244 -39.79 0.76 -71.80
N ALA A 245 -38.70 0.34 -72.44
CA ALA A 245 -38.63 0.26 -73.90
C ALA A 245 -39.59 -0.79 -74.48
N ARG A 246 -39.71 -1.95 -73.83
CA ARG A 246 -40.66 -3.00 -74.23
C ARG A 246 -42.10 -2.57 -74.02
N ASP A 247 -42.42 -1.91 -72.91
CA ASP A 247 -43.77 -1.38 -72.65
C ASP A 247 -44.18 -0.35 -73.71
N ALA A 248 -43.27 0.57 -74.07
CA ALA A 248 -43.51 1.51 -75.15
C ALA A 248 -43.79 0.80 -76.48
N LYS A 249 -43.01 -0.25 -76.81
CA LYS A 249 -43.25 -1.05 -78.02
C LYS A 249 -44.56 -1.81 -77.97
N ILE A 250 -44.94 -2.34 -76.81
CA ILE A 250 -46.23 -3.01 -76.61
C ILE A 250 -47.37 -2.02 -76.83
N GLN A 251 -47.28 -0.79 -76.32
CA GLN A 251 -48.30 0.22 -76.54
C GLN A 251 -48.40 0.62 -78.02
N GLU A 252 -47.27 0.83 -78.70
CA GLU A 252 -47.25 1.11 -80.14
C GLU A 252 -47.90 -0.02 -80.96
N VAL A 253 -47.57 -1.28 -80.66
CA VAL A 253 -48.16 -2.44 -81.34
C VAL A 253 -49.64 -2.57 -81.02
N LYS A 254 -50.06 -2.33 -79.77
CA LYS A 254 -51.47 -2.31 -79.39
C LYS A 254 -52.24 -1.21 -80.12
N GLU A 255 -51.71 0.00 -80.22
CA GLU A 255 -52.32 1.09 -80.97
C GLU A 255 -52.44 0.75 -82.46
N ASN A 256 -51.40 0.15 -83.06
CA ASN A 256 -51.44 -0.30 -84.44
C ASN A 256 -52.48 -1.40 -84.65
N MET A 257 -52.52 -2.41 -83.77
CA MET A 257 -53.53 -3.48 -83.80
C MET A 257 -54.93 -2.89 -83.68
N ASN A 258 -55.13 -2.00 -82.71
CA ASN A 258 -56.37 -1.27 -82.47
C ASN A 258 -56.84 -0.51 -83.71
N ASN A 259 -55.93 0.22 -84.38
CA ASN A 259 -56.23 0.95 -85.60
C ASN A 259 -56.62 0.02 -86.75
N VAL A 260 -55.93 -1.12 -86.91
CA VAL A 260 -56.26 -2.13 -87.93
C VAL A 260 -57.63 -2.74 -87.66
N GLU A 261 -57.92 -3.13 -86.41
CA GLU A 261 -59.22 -3.62 -85.99
C GLU A 261 -60.33 -2.61 -86.28
N ASP A 262 -60.14 -1.34 -85.91
CA ASP A 262 -61.13 -0.29 -86.13
C ASP A 262 -61.38 -0.02 -87.63
N VAL A 263 -60.38 -0.22 -88.50
CA VAL A 263 -60.53 -0.14 -89.96
C VAL A 263 -61.28 -1.35 -90.52
N VAL A 264 -60.89 -2.57 -90.14
CA VAL A 264 -61.48 -3.82 -90.65
C VAL A 264 -62.94 -3.94 -90.23
N PHE A 265 -63.24 -3.65 -88.96
CA PHE A 265 -64.59 -3.77 -88.40
C PHE A 265 -65.43 -2.50 -88.54
N ARG A 266 -64.94 -1.45 -89.23
CA ARG A 266 -65.64 -0.16 -89.37
C ARG A 266 -67.06 -0.30 -89.91
N ALA A 267 -67.25 -1.14 -90.93
CA ALA A 267 -68.56 -1.39 -91.53
C ALA A 267 -69.49 -2.12 -90.55
N PHE A 268 -68.96 -3.12 -89.84
CA PHE A 268 -69.68 -3.91 -88.84
C PHE A 268 -70.09 -3.07 -87.62
N CYS A 269 -69.19 -2.24 -87.08
CA CYS A 269 -69.47 -1.34 -85.96
C CYS A 269 -70.54 -0.29 -86.30
N ARG A 270 -70.57 0.20 -87.54
CA ARG A 270 -71.60 1.13 -88.02
C ARG A 270 -72.98 0.49 -88.08
N ASP A 271 -73.07 -0.76 -88.50
CA ASP A 271 -74.35 -1.49 -88.59
C ASP A 271 -74.93 -1.85 -87.21
N ILE A 272 -74.07 -2.09 -86.22
CA ILE A 272 -74.48 -2.49 -84.85
C ILE A 272 -74.58 -1.28 -83.89
N GLY A 273 -74.10 -0.10 -84.29
CA GLY A 273 -74.20 1.13 -83.50
C GLY A 273 -73.23 1.18 -82.30
N VAL A 274 -72.03 0.62 -82.46
CA VAL A 274 -70.95 0.64 -81.45
C VAL A 274 -69.75 1.45 -81.95
N ALA A 275 -69.02 2.11 -81.06
CA ALA A 275 -67.93 3.01 -81.46
C ALA A 275 -66.69 2.27 -81.99
N ASN A 276 -66.41 1.07 -81.47
CA ASN A 276 -65.34 0.18 -81.92
C ASN A 276 -65.70 -1.28 -81.63
N ILE A 277 -64.95 -2.22 -82.22
CA ILE A 277 -65.19 -3.66 -82.06
C ILE A 277 -64.97 -4.12 -80.61
N ARG A 278 -64.06 -3.46 -79.88
CA ARG A 278 -63.73 -3.76 -78.48
C ARG A 278 -64.90 -3.55 -77.53
N GLN A 279 -65.71 -2.50 -77.73
CA GLN A 279 -66.93 -2.30 -76.95
C GLN A 279 -67.96 -3.43 -77.19
N TYR A 280 -68.01 -3.96 -78.41
CA TYR A 280 -68.87 -5.10 -78.72
C TYR A 280 -68.33 -6.39 -78.10
N GLU A 281 -67.04 -6.68 -78.24
CA GLU A 281 -66.40 -7.84 -77.63
C GLU A 281 -66.51 -7.82 -76.12
N GLU A 282 -66.27 -6.69 -75.45
CA GLU A 282 -66.40 -6.59 -74.00
C GLU A 282 -67.84 -6.82 -73.54
N ARG A 283 -68.83 -6.33 -74.31
CA ARG A 283 -70.25 -6.54 -74.03
C ARG A 283 -70.69 -7.98 -74.27
N GLU A 284 -70.28 -8.60 -75.37
CA GLU A 284 -70.58 -10.00 -75.69
C GLU A 284 -69.85 -10.97 -74.74
N LEU A 285 -68.61 -10.68 -74.37
CA LEU A 285 -67.85 -11.48 -73.41
C LEU A 285 -68.52 -11.47 -72.03
N ARG A 286 -68.96 -10.28 -71.56
CA ARG A 286 -69.76 -10.16 -70.33
C ARG A 286 -71.08 -10.93 -70.44
N ALA A 287 -71.80 -10.81 -71.57
CA ALA A 287 -73.04 -11.53 -71.80
C ALA A 287 -72.84 -13.05 -71.87
N GLN A 288 -71.75 -13.54 -72.45
CA GLN A 288 -71.39 -14.96 -72.45
C GLN A 288 -71.05 -15.47 -71.05
N GLN A 289 -70.26 -14.71 -70.28
CA GLN A 289 -69.92 -15.06 -68.90
C GLN A 289 -71.18 -15.15 -68.02
N GLU A 290 -72.11 -14.20 -68.15
CA GLU A 290 -73.38 -14.26 -67.43
C GLU A 290 -74.26 -15.44 -67.86
N ARG A 291 -74.33 -15.73 -69.16
CA ARG A 291 -75.08 -16.91 -69.67
C ARG A 291 -74.46 -18.22 -69.21
N ALA A 292 -73.13 -18.32 -69.18
CA ALA A 292 -72.42 -19.51 -68.69
C ALA A 292 -72.67 -19.71 -67.18
N LYS A 293 -72.62 -18.63 -66.41
CA LYS A 293 -72.94 -18.65 -64.98
C LYS A 293 -74.38 -19.10 -64.71
N ARG A 294 -75.36 -18.53 -65.41
CA ARG A 294 -76.77 -18.94 -65.30
C ARG A 294 -77.01 -20.39 -65.72
N ARG A 295 -76.30 -20.88 -66.75
CA ARG A 295 -76.37 -22.30 -67.14
C ARG A 295 -75.88 -23.22 -66.01
N MET A 296 -74.73 -22.93 -65.42
CA MET A 296 -74.22 -23.69 -64.27
C MET A 296 -75.20 -23.66 -63.09
N GLU A 297 -75.84 -22.53 -62.82
CA GLU A 297 -76.85 -22.41 -61.77
C GLU A 297 -78.09 -23.29 -62.04
N PHE A 298 -78.59 -23.32 -63.28
CA PHE A 298 -79.72 -24.18 -63.65
C PHE A 298 -79.35 -25.66 -63.65
N GLU A 299 -78.15 -26.03 -64.09
CA GLU A 299 -77.66 -27.41 -64.08
C GLU A 299 -77.55 -27.94 -62.63
N ALA A 300 -77.04 -27.11 -61.71
CA ALA A 300 -77.03 -27.44 -60.29
C ALA A 300 -78.44 -27.58 -59.67
N GLN A 301 -79.43 -26.83 -60.15
CA GLN A 301 -80.82 -27.00 -59.74
C GLN A 301 -81.43 -28.29 -60.28
N ILE A 302 -81.15 -28.63 -61.54
CA ILE A 302 -81.59 -29.90 -62.15
C ILE A 302 -81.00 -31.07 -61.37
N ASP A 303 -79.70 -31.05 -61.07
CA ASP A 303 -79.03 -32.10 -60.30
C ASP A 303 -79.64 -32.25 -58.90
N ARG A 304 -79.94 -31.13 -58.22
CA ARG A 304 -80.58 -31.16 -56.90
C ARG A 304 -81.99 -31.75 -56.96
N ILE A 305 -82.79 -31.38 -57.97
CA ILE A 305 -84.13 -31.94 -58.17
C ILE A 305 -84.05 -33.41 -58.55
N ALA A 306 -83.09 -33.80 -59.40
CA ALA A 306 -82.86 -35.19 -59.80
C ALA A 306 -82.48 -36.06 -58.60
N SER A 307 -81.52 -35.61 -57.76
CA SER A 307 -81.17 -36.32 -56.53
C SER A 307 -82.34 -36.42 -55.55
N ASN A 308 -83.17 -35.37 -55.41
CA ASN A 308 -84.37 -35.43 -54.57
C ASN A 308 -85.43 -36.38 -55.14
N LEU A 309 -85.61 -36.40 -56.46
CA LEU A 309 -86.53 -37.32 -57.14
C LEU A 309 -86.06 -38.77 -56.99
N GLU A 310 -84.75 -39.00 -57.10
CA GLU A 310 -84.13 -40.32 -56.90
C GLU A 310 -84.25 -40.78 -55.45
N PHE A 311 -84.06 -39.87 -54.49
CA PHE A 311 -84.31 -40.12 -53.08
C PHE A 311 -85.77 -40.49 -52.80
N GLU A 312 -86.75 -39.71 -53.27
CA GLU A 312 -88.17 -40.03 -53.07
C GLU A 312 -88.59 -41.32 -53.80
N ARG A 313 -88.10 -41.57 -55.02
CA ARG A 313 -88.32 -42.85 -55.72
C ARG A 313 -87.76 -44.05 -54.95
N SER A 314 -86.60 -43.91 -54.32
CA SER A 314 -86.03 -44.96 -53.49
C SER A 314 -86.85 -45.23 -52.22
N ARG A 315 -87.53 -44.21 -51.68
CA ARG A 315 -88.42 -44.30 -50.52
C ARG A 315 -89.72 -45.04 -50.84
N ASP A 316 -90.33 -44.76 -52.00
CA ASP A 316 -91.57 -45.41 -52.42
C ASP A 316 -91.40 -46.91 -52.74
N THR A 317 -90.19 -47.35 -53.13
CA THR A 317 -89.90 -48.78 -53.36
C THR A 317 -89.61 -49.60 -52.10
N GLN A 318 -89.64 -48.99 -50.91
CA GLN A 318 -89.37 -49.66 -49.62
C GLN A 318 -90.60 -49.76 -48.68
N SER A 319 -91.82 -49.50 -49.16
CA SER A 319 -93.06 -49.73 -48.38
C SER A 319 -93.78 -51.03 -48.77
#